data_AF-A0A7S0YTT3-F1
#
_entry.id   AF-A0A7S0YTT3-F1
#
_cell.length_a   1.000
_cell.length_b   1.000
_cell.length_c   1.000
_cell.angle_alpha   90.00
_cell.angle_beta   90.00
_cell.angle_gamma   90.00
#
_symmetry.space_group_name_H-M   'P 1'
#
loop_
_entity.id
_entity.type
_entity.pdbx_description
1 polymer ?
#
loop_
_entity_poly.entity_id
_entity_poly.type
_entity_poly.pdbx_seq_one_letter_code
_entity_poly.pdbx_strand_id
1 'polypeptide(L)'
;AAAGGEGAGEGKEKKKSTISSLFRIGSKKKVDDKEGDRKKEDKEGKKKDKEGGPSGFVAGITLDRGDDRDEDVRTDPREREKKISALRKEVDALREHVKAQKDTFGKMSKDSVPVSTRSKVKHSMLLDAANACHKLSVESEMPIDMVAVQSRLPVTLLDPGTSVPSVSPPDPANDNVLLATLRIMGTNNRVQMTLMANEGDHGTITAFVITRVAPKVCHLVECSIKPLSLHRLVPFDQGALDKSPVGTLRMSGAFTLGQMHAWVGACFPDVPPKLPEGDTVRYMFESTHLKTLVSAEYTKGEATFRGHNLSVLSTIKDFVAKEASAAKAKVDVKSPSIDDGAVLHVLQLLHPKLEKLLKLAEQARFVDALGEISAQEGSVAFLPPDMRSVVEKGEDIKQHHRESEKHIAFMQRVLEQLFVDRFKFKGVNVKHRIGEVKALVEKYSWAGLCSLFSV
;
A
#
# COMPACT_ATOMS: atom_id res chain seq x y z
N ALA A 1 -11.95 -44.88 -37.84
CA ALA A 1 -12.40 -46.13 -38.48
C ALA A 1 -11.46 -47.25 -38.05
N ALA A 2 -11.99 -48.45 -37.85
CA ALA A 2 -11.37 -49.57 -37.15
C ALA A 2 -10.28 -50.33 -37.94
N ALA A 3 -9.58 -51.21 -37.19
CA ALA A 3 -8.74 -52.35 -37.58
C ALA A 3 -7.32 -52.05 -38.14
N GLY A 4 -6.25 -52.78 -37.83
CA GLY A 4 -6.06 -53.98 -37.01
C GLY A 4 -4.74 -54.72 -37.38
N GLY A 5 -4.19 -55.49 -36.43
CA GLY A 5 -3.19 -56.59 -36.54
C GLY A 5 -1.75 -56.25 -36.99
N GLU A 6 -0.70 -57.02 -36.69
CA GLU A 6 -0.47 -58.21 -35.85
C GLU A 6 1.06 -58.55 -35.93
N GLY A 7 1.59 -59.33 -34.97
CA GLY A 7 2.89 -60.04 -35.07
C GLY A 7 3.95 -59.60 -34.03
N ALA A 8 4.10 -60.24 -32.86
CA ALA A 8 4.65 -61.58 -32.54
C ALA A 8 6.20 -61.62 -32.41
N GLY A 9 6.69 -62.04 -31.24
CA GLY A 9 8.11 -62.33 -30.98
C GLY A 9 8.45 -62.43 -29.49
N GLU A 10 8.31 -63.63 -28.92
CA GLU A 10 8.61 -63.98 -27.52
C GLU A 10 10.11 -63.96 -27.15
N GLY A 11 10.41 -63.61 -25.89
CA GLY A 11 11.71 -63.82 -25.24
C GLY A 11 11.63 -63.73 -23.71
N LYS A 12 11.66 -64.89 -23.05
CA LYS A 12 11.71 -65.17 -21.58
C LYS A 12 12.95 -64.49 -20.95
N GLU A 13 12.98 -63.99 -19.70
CA GLU A 13 13.03 -64.69 -18.39
C GLU A 13 12.85 -63.67 -17.24
N LYS A 14 11.94 -63.87 -16.27
CA LYS A 14 12.18 -64.35 -14.87
C LYS A 14 13.28 -63.61 -14.09
N LYS A 15 12.93 -62.73 -13.14
CA LYS A 15 12.53 -62.94 -11.72
C LYS A 15 13.71 -62.85 -10.73
N LYS A 16 13.58 -61.86 -9.83
CA LYS A 16 13.94 -61.81 -8.39
C LYS A 16 15.41 -61.92 -7.98
N SER A 17 15.79 -61.00 -7.09
CA SER A 17 16.45 -61.22 -5.78
C SER A 17 17.62 -60.25 -5.58
N THR A 18 17.44 -59.19 -4.78
CA THR A 18 17.73 -59.10 -3.34
C THR A 18 19.22 -58.97 -3.02
N ILE A 19 19.54 -57.99 -2.17
CA ILE A 19 20.40 -58.05 -0.97
C ILE A 19 21.33 -56.83 -0.89
N SER A 20 20.98 -55.95 0.07
CA SER A 20 21.82 -55.31 1.10
C SER A 20 23.05 -54.49 0.64
N SER A 21 23.52 -53.46 1.30
CA SER A 21 23.50 -53.09 2.72
C SER A 21 24.22 -51.76 2.81
N LEU A 22 23.70 -50.79 3.57
CA LEU A 22 24.47 -49.89 4.44
C LEU A 22 23.51 -48.89 5.10
N PHE A 23 22.69 -49.41 6.02
CA PHE A 23 22.08 -48.63 7.08
C PHE A 23 22.20 -49.44 8.38
N ARG A 24 23.11 -49.02 9.25
CA ARG A 24 23.12 -49.30 10.70
C ARG A 24 23.51 -47.98 11.36
N ILE A 25 22.53 -47.26 11.89
CA ILE A 25 22.09 -47.26 13.30
C ILE A 25 23.16 -46.71 14.24
N GLY A 26 22.84 -45.56 14.82
CA GLY A 26 23.55 -44.95 15.94
C GLY A 26 22.66 -43.90 16.60
N SER A 27 21.79 -44.37 17.49
CA SER A 27 20.84 -43.60 18.31
C SER A 27 21.50 -42.57 19.24
N LYS A 28 20.86 -41.41 19.44
CA LYS A 28 20.76 -40.64 20.71
C LYS A 28 19.88 -39.39 20.45
N LYS A 29 18.61 -39.39 20.86
CA LYS A 29 18.07 -38.91 22.15
C LYS A 29 18.35 -37.41 22.42
N LYS A 30 17.36 -36.60 22.04
CA LYS A 30 16.73 -35.45 22.74
C LYS A 30 17.63 -34.63 23.68
N VAL A 31 17.94 -33.38 23.31
CA VAL A 31 18.13 -32.25 24.24
C VAL A 31 17.68 -30.97 23.52
N ASP A 32 16.74 -30.26 24.15
CA ASP A 32 16.41 -28.85 23.91
C ASP A 32 17.67 -28.01 24.05
N ASP A 33 18.04 -27.19 23.06
CA ASP A 33 19.01 -26.11 23.28
C ASP A 33 18.59 -24.84 22.56
N LYS A 34 17.93 -23.99 23.36
CA LYS A 34 18.11 -22.55 23.50
C LYS A 34 18.87 -21.87 22.34
N GLU A 35 18.15 -20.94 21.74
CA GLU A 35 18.67 -19.74 21.08
C GLU A 35 19.68 -19.06 22.01
N GLY A 36 20.94 -19.47 21.87
CA GLY A 36 22.06 -19.03 22.68
C GLY A 36 22.59 -17.72 22.15
N ASP A 37 22.17 -16.64 22.78
CA ASP A 37 22.81 -15.34 22.82
C ASP A 37 24.31 -15.53 23.13
N ARG A 38 25.15 -15.64 22.09
CA ARG A 38 26.60 -15.80 22.26
C ARG A 38 27.20 -14.44 22.60
N LYS A 39 27.10 -14.07 23.87
CA LYS A 39 28.04 -13.13 24.51
C LYS A 39 29.43 -13.75 24.46
N LYS A 40 30.26 -13.27 23.55
CA LYS A 40 31.71 -13.44 23.64
C LYS A 40 32.20 -12.33 24.55
N GLU A 41 32.42 -12.66 25.82
CA GLU A 41 33.15 -11.79 26.76
C GLU A 41 34.62 -11.80 26.34
N ASP A 42 35.03 -10.78 25.59
CA ASP A 42 36.44 -10.40 25.53
C ASP A 42 36.82 -9.77 26.89
N LYS A 43 38.07 -9.99 27.30
CA LYS A 43 38.64 -9.74 28.64
C LYS A 43 38.70 -8.28 29.11
N GLU A 44 37.90 -7.40 28.54
CA GLU A 44 37.63 -6.05 29.03
C GLU A 44 36.12 -5.83 28.87
N GLY A 45 35.41 -5.51 29.97
CA GLY A 45 33.95 -5.55 30.08
C GLY A 45 33.16 -4.63 29.14
N LYS A 46 33.16 -4.92 27.84
CA LYS A 46 32.37 -4.22 26.81
C LYS A 46 31.30 -5.15 26.25
N LYS A 47 30.05 -4.89 26.64
CA LYS A 47 28.86 -5.51 26.07
C LYS A 47 28.65 -4.95 24.64
N LYS A 48 28.70 -5.81 23.63
CA LYS A 48 28.49 -5.45 22.21
C LYS A 48 27.25 -6.18 21.69
N ASP A 49 26.23 -5.43 21.32
CA ASP A 49 25.06 -5.97 20.63
C ASP A 49 25.31 -5.88 19.11
N LYS A 50 25.18 -7.01 18.41
CA LYS A 50 25.39 -7.10 16.96
C LYS A 50 24.04 -7.26 16.27
N GLU A 51 23.69 -6.30 15.43
CA GLU A 51 22.54 -6.41 14.53
C GLU A 51 23.01 -6.58 13.09
N GLY A 52 22.43 -7.55 12.38
CA GLY A 52 22.66 -7.76 10.96
C GLY A 52 21.67 -6.94 10.13
N GLY A 53 22.16 -6.01 9.33
CA GLY A 53 21.34 -5.25 8.40
C GLY A 53 20.92 -6.08 7.17
N PRO A 54 19.82 -5.69 6.48
CA PRO A 54 19.31 -6.39 5.29
C PRO A 54 20.29 -6.42 4.10
N SER A 55 21.31 -5.56 4.08
CA SER A 55 22.41 -5.54 3.11
C SER A 55 23.60 -6.44 3.49
N GLY A 56 23.50 -7.22 4.58
CA GLY A 56 24.61 -8.00 5.13
C GLY A 56 25.66 -7.16 5.87
N PHE A 57 25.43 -5.85 6.02
CA PHE A 57 26.27 -4.98 6.85
C PHE A 57 26.04 -5.33 8.33
N VAL A 58 27.09 -5.77 9.02
CA VAL A 58 27.06 -6.06 10.45
C VAL A 58 27.59 -4.85 11.19
N ALA A 59 26.67 -4.12 11.83
CA ALA A 59 27.01 -3.00 12.70
C ALA A 59 26.87 -3.44 14.16
N GLY A 60 27.68 -2.86 15.05
CA GLY A 60 27.60 -3.08 16.49
C GLY A 60 27.43 -1.75 17.19
N ILE A 61 26.41 -1.65 18.03
CA ILE A 61 26.21 -0.50 18.92
C ILE A 61 26.92 -0.82 20.25
N THR A 62 27.71 0.13 20.74
CA THR A 62 28.46 -0.01 21.99
C THR A 62 27.97 0.97 23.04
N LEU A 63 27.70 0.48 24.25
CA LEU A 63 27.17 1.26 25.39
C LEU A 63 28.22 2.14 26.11
N ASP A 64 29.34 2.45 25.47
CA ASP A 64 30.38 3.31 26.07
C ASP A 64 29.83 4.75 26.16
N ARG A 65 29.42 5.18 27.37
CA ARG A 65 29.16 6.59 27.69
C ARG A 65 30.50 7.30 27.70
N GLY A 66 30.97 7.75 26.54
CA GLY A 66 32.13 8.62 26.55
C GLY A 66 31.78 9.94 27.24
N ASP A 67 32.66 10.38 28.13
CA ASP A 67 32.66 11.73 28.68
C ASP A 67 32.54 12.73 27.53
N ASP A 68 31.63 13.70 27.67
CA ASP A 68 31.26 14.74 26.69
C ASP A 68 32.38 15.76 26.39
N ARG A 69 33.66 15.41 26.59
CA ARG A 69 34.79 16.32 26.41
C ARG A 69 35.68 16.04 25.20
N ASP A 70 35.48 14.96 24.45
CA ASP A 70 36.28 14.66 23.26
C ASP A 70 35.45 13.92 22.19
N GLU A 71 34.56 14.62 21.47
CA GLU A 71 33.86 14.04 20.31
C GLU A 71 34.80 13.78 19.11
N ASP A 72 35.97 14.43 19.06
CA ASP A 72 36.93 14.30 17.96
C ASP A 72 37.89 13.09 18.06
N VAL A 73 37.87 12.32 19.17
CA VAL A 73 38.95 11.35 19.49
C VAL A 73 38.43 9.93 19.73
N ARG A 74 37.66 9.36 18.80
CA ARG A 74 37.33 7.90 18.85
C ARG A 74 37.95 7.06 17.73
N THR A 75 38.58 7.70 16.76
CA THR A 75 39.51 7.06 15.81
C THR A 75 40.70 7.98 15.64
N ASP A 76 41.91 7.51 15.96
CA ASP A 76 43.14 8.27 15.71
C ASP A 76 43.10 8.81 14.27
N PRO A 77 43.21 10.13 14.04
CA PRO A 77 43.18 10.73 12.69
C PRO A 77 44.11 10.02 11.71
N ARG A 78 45.26 9.53 12.21
CA ARG A 78 46.23 8.76 11.43
C ARG A 78 45.71 7.39 11.00
N GLU A 79 44.93 6.71 11.85
CA GLU A 79 44.29 5.44 11.49
C GLU A 79 43.15 5.63 10.48
N ARG A 80 42.38 6.71 10.63
CA ARG A 80 41.34 7.08 9.66
C ARG A 80 41.96 7.36 8.29
N GLU A 81 43.06 8.10 8.25
CA GLU A 81 43.78 8.41 7.01
C GLU A 81 44.42 7.16 6.38
N LYS A 82 44.98 6.25 7.19
CA LYS A 82 45.43 4.93 6.73
C LYS A 82 44.29 4.10 6.15
N LYS A 83 43.12 4.05 6.80
CA LYS A 83 41.93 3.35 6.27
C LYS A 83 41.45 3.97 4.97
N ILE A 84 41.38 5.30 4.88
CA ILE A 84 40.98 6.01 3.67
C ILE A 84 41.95 5.73 2.52
N SER A 85 43.27 5.77 2.78
CA SER A 85 44.26 5.48 1.74
C SER A 85 44.24 4.03 1.27
N ALA A 86 44.01 3.07 2.18
CA ALA A 86 43.78 1.67 1.83
C ALA A 86 42.52 1.48 0.97
N LEU A 87 41.39 2.07 1.39
CA LEU A 87 40.13 2.03 0.63
C LEU A 87 40.26 2.69 -0.75
N ARG A 88 41.03 3.78 -0.88
CA ARG A 88 41.31 4.41 -2.19
C ARG A 88 42.03 3.45 -3.12
N LYS A 89 43.10 2.80 -2.64
CA LYS A 89 43.84 1.79 -3.42
C LYS A 89 42.94 0.63 -3.84
N GLU A 90 42.10 0.15 -2.93
CA GLU A 90 41.15 -0.93 -3.22
C GLU A 90 40.11 -0.50 -4.25
N VAL A 91 39.54 0.71 -4.12
CA VAL A 91 38.60 1.28 -5.08
C VAL A 91 39.23 1.41 -6.47
N ASP A 92 40.48 1.87 -6.55
CA ASP A 92 41.17 2.02 -7.84
C ASP A 92 41.46 0.66 -8.50
N ALA A 93 41.93 -0.33 -7.73
CA ALA A 93 42.12 -1.69 -8.21
C ALA A 93 40.79 -2.33 -8.69
N LEU A 94 39.71 -2.15 -7.92
CA LEU A 94 38.38 -2.63 -8.30
C LEU A 94 37.85 -1.92 -9.55
N ARG A 95 38.11 -0.62 -9.72
CA ARG A 95 37.71 0.14 -10.91
C ARG A 95 38.40 -0.38 -12.17
N GLU A 96 39.69 -0.65 -12.10
CA GLU A 96 40.42 -1.25 -13.23
C GLU A 96 39.88 -2.64 -13.56
N HIS A 97 39.61 -3.47 -12.55
CA HIS A 97 39.04 -4.80 -12.75
C HIS A 97 37.64 -4.73 -13.39
N VAL A 98 36.77 -3.87 -12.90
CA VAL A 98 35.42 -3.65 -13.47
C VAL A 98 35.51 -3.11 -14.90
N LYS A 99 36.46 -2.22 -15.21
CA LYS A 99 36.67 -1.71 -16.57
C LYS A 99 37.07 -2.83 -17.52
N ALA A 100 38.06 -3.65 -17.15
CA ALA A 100 38.49 -4.79 -17.93
C ALA A 100 37.35 -5.80 -18.16
N GLN A 101 36.55 -6.09 -17.13
CA GLN A 101 35.37 -6.96 -17.28
C GLN A 101 34.28 -6.34 -18.16
N LYS A 102 34.03 -5.03 -18.08
CA LYS A 102 33.08 -4.32 -18.96
C LYS A 102 33.52 -4.38 -20.42
N ASP A 103 34.80 -4.21 -20.70
CA ASP A 103 35.34 -4.30 -22.06
C ASP A 103 35.24 -5.74 -22.60
N THR A 104 35.46 -6.74 -21.73
CA THR A 104 35.28 -8.16 -22.08
C THR A 104 33.81 -8.48 -22.35
N PHE A 105 32.90 -7.98 -21.50
CA PHE A 105 31.46 -8.12 -21.67
C PHE A 105 30.96 -7.43 -22.96
N GLY A 106 31.47 -6.24 -23.28
CA GLY A 106 31.13 -5.53 -24.52
C GLY A 106 31.59 -6.25 -25.79
N LYS A 107 32.63 -7.09 -25.71
CA LYS A 107 33.06 -7.96 -26.82
C LYS A 107 32.16 -9.20 -26.96
N MET A 108 31.70 -9.78 -25.85
CA MET A 108 30.84 -10.98 -25.83
C MET A 108 29.35 -10.69 -26.06
N SER A 109 28.89 -9.46 -25.87
CA SER A 109 27.47 -9.09 -25.94
C SER A 109 26.84 -9.18 -27.34
N LYS A 110 27.64 -9.39 -28.39
CA LYS A 110 27.13 -9.62 -29.75
C LYS A 110 26.60 -11.04 -29.96
N ASP A 111 27.10 -12.02 -29.20
CA ASP A 111 26.84 -13.45 -29.43
C ASP A 111 26.04 -14.12 -28.31
N SER A 112 25.86 -13.46 -27.15
CA SER A 112 25.17 -14.04 -25.99
C SER A 112 24.29 -13.04 -25.26
N VAL A 113 23.10 -13.50 -24.83
CA VAL A 113 22.20 -12.74 -23.96
C VAL A 113 22.77 -12.76 -22.53
N PRO A 114 22.93 -11.60 -21.87
CA PRO A 114 23.36 -11.56 -20.48
C PRO A 114 22.35 -12.23 -19.54
N VAL A 115 22.85 -13.09 -18.66
CA VAL A 115 22.06 -13.65 -17.55
C VAL A 115 21.85 -12.55 -16.51
N SER A 116 20.58 -12.34 -16.13
CA SER A 116 20.14 -11.33 -15.16
C SER A 116 20.95 -11.38 -13.85
N THR A 117 21.29 -10.21 -13.31
CA THR A 117 21.97 -10.08 -12.01
C THR A 117 21.06 -10.52 -10.87
N ARG A 118 21.59 -11.30 -9.92
CA ARG A 118 20.88 -11.81 -8.72
C ARG A 118 20.60 -10.74 -7.64
N SER A 119 20.23 -9.52 -7.99
CA SER A 119 19.80 -8.55 -6.97
C SER A 119 18.37 -8.86 -6.53
N LYS A 120 18.10 -8.83 -5.21
CA LYS A 120 16.76 -9.02 -4.69
C LYS A 120 16.13 -7.68 -4.30
N VAL A 121 14.86 -7.53 -4.63
CA VAL A 121 14.04 -6.40 -4.21
C VAL A 121 12.92 -6.93 -3.31
N LYS A 122 12.85 -6.39 -2.11
CA LYS A 122 11.73 -6.59 -1.17
C LYS A 122 10.77 -5.43 -1.32
N HIS A 123 9.49 -5.70 -1.19
CA HIS A 123 8.46 -4.66 -1.21
C HIS A 123 7.39 -4.97 -0.16
N SER A 124 6.73 -3.93 0.29
CA SER A 124 5.57 -4.02 1.16
C SER A 124 4.61 -2.87 0.87
N MET A 125 3.32 -3.18 0.78
CA MET A 125 2.26 -2.20 0.69
C MET A 125 1.42 -2.28 1.96
N LEU A 126 1.47 -1.23 2.78
CA LEU A 126 0.80 -1.19 4.08
C LEU A 126 -0.22 -0.05 4.13
N LEU A 127 -1.37 -0.31 4.72
CA LEU A 127 -2.39 0.71 4.98
C LEU A 127 -2.00 1.56 6.20
N ASP A 128 -1.84 2.86 6.00
CA ASP A 128 -1.70 3.83 7.09
C ASP A 128 -3.08 4.24 7.59
N ALA A 129 -3.50 3.65 8.71
CA ALA A 129 -4.82 3.88 9.30
C ALA A 129 -5.02 5.30 9.86
N ALA A 130 -3.95 6.07 10.07
CA ALA A 130 -4.05 7.45 10.56
C ALA A 130 -4.41 8.40 9.42
N ASN A 131 -3.83 8.19 8.25
CA ASN A 131 -3.97 9.07 7.07
C ASN A 131 -4.90 8.49 5.99
N ALA A 132 -5.41 7.27 6.16
CA ALA A 132 -6.24 6.56 5.19
C ALA A 132 -5.60 6.49 3.78
N CYS A 133 -4.32 6.14 3.75
CA CYS A 133 -3.53 6.03 2.53
C CYS A 133 -2.62 4.80 2.58
N HIS A 134 -2.08 4.40 1.42
CA HIS A 134 -1.20 3.25 1.29
C HIS A 134 0.25 3.67 1.22
N LYS A 135 1.10 3.08 2.05
CA LYS A 135 2.55 3.27 2.02
C LYS A 135 3.20 2.12 1.26
N LEU A 136 3.71 2.41 0.06
CA LEU A 136 4.52 1.49 -0.72
C LEU A 136 5.99 1.68 -0.32
N SER A 137 6.58 0.65 0.30
CA SER A 137 8.00 0.60 0.59
C SER A 137 8.68 -0.39 -0.34
N VAL A 138 9.78 0.04 -0.96
CA VAL A 138 10.63 -0.78 -1.82
C VAL A 138 12.03 -0.73 -1.26
N GLU A 139 12.64 -1.91 -1.09
CA GLU A 139 13.98 -2.07 -0.56
C GLU A 139 14.79 -3.01 -1.46
N SER A 140 16.00 -2.60 -1.81
CA SER A 140 16.91 -3.32 -2.69
C SER A 140 18.26 -3.51 -2.00
N GLU A 141 18.91 -4.65 -2.25
CA GLU A 141 20.28 -4.90 -1.76
C GLU A 141 21.29 -3.89 -2.33
N MET A 142 20.96 -3.31 -3.50
CA MET A 142 21.77 -2.33 -4.22
C MET A 142 21.09 -0.96 -4.24
N PRO A 143 21.84 0.15 -4.32
CA PRO A 143 21.27 1.49 -4.38
C PRO A 143 20.26 1.63 -5.50
N ILE A 144 19.10 2.17 -5.18
CA ILE A 144 18.02 2.39 -6.15
C ILE A 144 18.30 3.71 -6.86
N ASP A 145 18.21 3.70 -8.18
CA ASP A 145 18.41 4.88 -9.01
C ASP A 145 17.08 5.60 -9.28
N MET A 146 16.07 4.82 -9.68
CA MET A 146 14.71 5.32 -9.88
C MET A 146 13.67 4.22 -9.66
N VAL A 147 12.46 4.64 -9.34
CA VAL A 147 11.27 3.78 -9.33
C VAL A 147 10.21 4.40 -10.24
N ALA A 148 9.81 3.70 -11.29
CA ALA A 148 8.67 4.11 -12.11
C ALA A 148 7.41 3.36 -11.66
N VAL A 149 6.35 4.09 -11.34
CA VAL A 149 5.06 3.56 -10.89
C VAL A 149 4.06 3.71 -12.03
N GLN A 150 3.42 2.62 -12.37
CA GLN A 150 2.37 2.52 -13.36
C GLN A 150 1.10 1.96 -12.68
N SER A 151 -0.04 2.58 -12.93
CA SER A 151 -1.33 2.08 -12.45
C SER A 151 -2.43 2.38 -13.46
N ARG A 152 -3.27 1.36 -13.70
CA ARG A 152 -4.55 1.51 -14.42
C ARG A 152 -5.68 2.04 -13.52
N LEU A 153 -5.44 2.03 -12.21
CA LEU A 153 -6.36 2.58 -11.23
C LEU A 153 -6.10 4.07 -11.03
N PRO A 154 -7.14 4.88 -10.76
CA PRO A 154 -7.03 6.30 -10.43
C PRO A 154 -6.45 6.47 -9.01
N VAL A 155 -5.14 6.29 -8.90
CA VAL A 155 -4.37 6.44 -7.67
C VAL A 155 -3.66 7.79 -7.69
N THR A 156 -3.67 8.48 -6.54
CA THR A 156 -2.99 9.78 -6.39
C THR A 156 -1.70 9.59 -5.58
N LEU A 157 -0.56 10.02 -6.13
CA LEU A 157 0.69 10.11 -5.38
C LEU A 157 0.60 11.29 -4.40
N LEU A 158 0.53 11.01 -3.10
CA LEU A 158 0.46 12.04 -2.05
C LEU A 158 1.85 12.58 -1.74
N ASP A 159 2.75 11.68 -1.36
CA ASP A 159 4.10 11.99 -0.89
C ASP A 159 5.13 11.09 -1.60
N PRO A 160 6.10 11.68 -2.32
CA PRO A 160 7.19 10.95 -2.96
C PRO A 160 8.31 10.53 -1.98
N GLY A 161 8.23 10.90 -0.70
CA GLY A 161 9.26 10.67 0.29
C GLY A 161 10.54 11.44 -0.04
N THR A 162 11.70 10.77 0.00
CA THR A 162 13.00 11.39 -0.31
C THR A 162 13.30 11.48 -1.81
N SER A 163 12.34 11.16 -2.67
CA SER A 163 12.53 11.09 -4.11
C SER A 163 11.99 12.34 -4.81
N VAL A 164 12.53 12.64 -5.99
CA VAL A 164 12.03 13.72 -6.84
C VAL A 164 11.01 13.11 -7.82
N PRO A 165 9.71 13.46 -7.70
CA PRO A 165 8.68 12.91 -8.58
C PRO A 165 8.62 13.64 -9.91
N SER A 166 8.35 12.88 -10.96
CA SER A 166 7.90 13.36 -12.27
C SER A 166 6.66 12.58 -12.65
N VAL A 167 5.50 13.23 -12.59
CA VAL A 167 4.22 12.62 -12.97
C VAL A 167 3.95 12.95 -14.43
N SER A 168 3.85 11.92 -15.25
CA SER A 168 3.50 12.06 -16.67
C SER A 168 1.99 12.18 -16.85
N PRO A 169 1.51 12.81 -17.94
CA PRO A 169 0.10 12.77 -18.29
C PRO A 169 -0.41 11.32 -18.39
N PRO A 170 -1.70 11.07 -18.09
CA PRO A 170 -2.31 9.77 -18.34
C PRO A 170 -2.15 9.34 -19.80
N ASP A 171 -2.06 8.04 -20.04
CA ASP A 171 -1.98 7.45 -21.38
C ASP A 171 -3.25 6.61 -21.64
N PRO A 172 -4.27 7.20 -22.28
CA PRO A 172 -5.54 6.52 -22.56
C PRO A 172 -5.40 5.35 -23.53
N ALA A 173 -4.36 5.33 -24.38
CA ALA A 173 -4.19 4.26 -25.37
C ALA A 173 -3.85 2.92 -24.71
N ASN A 174 -3.14 2.95 -23.57
CA ASN A 174 -2.72 1.77 -22.80
C ASN A 174 -3.48 1.61 -21.48
N ASP A 175 -4.57 2.36 -21.28
CA ASP A 175 -5.40 2.35 -20.06
C ASP A 175 -4.60 2.70 -18.79
N ASN A 176 -3.56 3.54 -18.94
CA ASN A 176 -2.70 3.95 -17.83
C ASN A 176 -3.19 5.29 -17.27
N VAL A 177 -3.72 5.25 -16.06
CA VAL A 177 -4.24 6.45 -15.38
C VAL A 177 -3.14 7.19 -14.63
N LEU A 178 -2.23 6.45 -13.99
CA LEU A 178 -1.07 7.02 -13.28
C LEU A 178 0.23 6.50 -13.88
N LEU A 179 1.09 7.42 -14.28
CA LEU A 179 2.48 7.19 -14.67
C LEU A 179 3.35 8.17 -13.89
N ALA A 180 4.19 7.68 -12.98
CA ALA A 180 5.06 8.52 -12.18
C ALA A 180 6.46 7.93 -12.12
N THR A 181 7.48 8.75 -12.34
CA THR A 181 8.89 8.37 -12.16
C THR A 181 9.45 9.08 -10.95
N LEU A 182 9.96 8.30 -10.00
CA LEU A 182 10.55 8.77 -8.75
C LEU A 182 12.05 8.60 -8.84
N ARG A 183 12.77 9.71 -9.00
CA ARG A 183 14.25 9.69 -9.04
C ARG A 183 14.79 9.78 -7.62
N ILE A 184 15.66 8.85 -7.25
CA ILE A 184 16.19 8.77 -5.90
C ILE A 184 17.53 9.49 -5.86
N MET A 185 17.63 10.48 -4.98
CA MET A 185 18.85 11.24 -4.75
C MET A 185 19.74 10.47 -3.78
N GLY A 186 21.05 10.44 -4.04
CA GLY A 186 22.01 9.73 -3.18
C GLY A 186 22.08 8.22 -3.43
N THR A 187 22.42 7.45 -2.40
CA THR A 187 22.69 5.99 -2.45
C THR A 187 21.70 5.20 -1.60
N ASN A 188 20.44 5.62 -1.62
CA ASN A 188 19.40 4.97 -0.81
C ASN A 188 19.04 3.59 -1.39
N ASN A 189 19.05 2.60 -0.51
CA ASN A 189 18.64 1.23 -0.79
C ASN A 189 17.14 1.03 -0.55
N ARG A 190 16.49 1.95 0.17
CA ARG A 190 15.07 1.92 0.49
C ARG A 190 14.40 3.22 0.07
N VAL A 191 13.22 3.11 -0.52
CA VAL A 191 12.34 4.24 -0.81
C VAL A 191 10.94 3.93 -0.29
N GLN A 192 10.29 4.93 0.28
CA GLN A 192 8.91 4.85 0.73
C GLN A 192 8.13 5.98 0.07
N MET A 193 6.97 5.66 -0.46
CA MET A 193 6.05 6.62 -1.07
C MET A 193 4.64 6.37 -0.57
N THR A 194 3.83 7.42 -0.59
CA THR A 194 2.45 7.38 -0.10
C THR A 194 1.48 7.56 -1.27
N LEU A 195 0.57 6.61 -1.42
CA LEU A 195 -0.42 6.52 -2.49
C LEU A 195 -1.82 6.57 -1.89
N MET A 196 -2.73 7.31 -2.52
CA MET A 196 -4.13 7.36 -2.14
C MET A 196 -4.96 6.68 -3.22
N ALA A 197 -5.69 5.62 -2.85
CA ALA A 197 -6.63 4.95 -3.72
C ALA A 197 -8.06 5.34 -3.34
N ASN A 198 -8.95 5.38 -4.33
CA ASN A 198 -10.39 5.47 -4.07
C ASN A 198 -10.91 4.12 -3.58
N GLU A 199 -11.96 4.18 -2.78
CA GLU A 199 -12.74 3.01 -2.43
C GLU A 199 -13.63 2.59 -3.61
N GLY A 200 -13.68 1.29 -3.91
CA GLY A 200 -14.37 0.72 -5.08
C GLY A 200 -13.46 0.35 -6.23
N ASP A 201 -12.40 1.13 -6.46
CA ASP A 201 -11.39 0.85 -7.47
C ASP A 201 -10.44 -0.26 -7.01
N HIS A 202 -10.19 -1.25 -7.85
CA HIS A 202 -9.36 -2.42 -7.53
C HIS A 202 -8.57 -2.93 -8.72
N GLY A 203 -7.39 -3.48 -8.45
CA GLY A 203 -6.46 -3.94 -9.48
C GLY A 203 -5.02 -3.95 -8.98
N THR A 204 -4.06 -3.86 -9.90
CA THR A 204 -2.63 -3.94 -9.58
C THR A 204 -1.93 -2.62 -9.87
N ILE A 205 -1.06 -2.21 -8.95
CA ILE A 205 -0.09 -1.14 -9.13
C ILE A 205 1.25 -1.81 -9.41
N THR A 206 1.88 -1.39 -10.49
CA THR A 206 3.16 -1.93 -10.95
C THR A 206 4.26 -0.92 -10.69
N ALA A 207 5.33 -1.33 -10.03
CA ALA A 207 6.51 -0.52 -9.76
C ALA A 207 7.75 -1.16 -10.41
N PHE A 208 8.39 -0.40 -11.28
CA PHE A 208 9.62 -0.75 -11.98
C PHE A 208 10.81 -0.15 -11.23
N VAL A 209 11.59 -0.99 -10.57
CA VAL A 209 12.68 -0.59 -9.69
C VAL A 209 14.01 -0.76 -10.40
N ILE A 210 14.68 0.34 -10.70
CA ILE A 210 15.96 0.35 -11.43
C ILE A 210 17.08 0.62 -10.43
N THR A 211 18.06 -0.29 -10.36
CA THR A 211 19.22 -0.16 -9.48
C THR A 211 20.35 0.65 -10.12
N ARG A 212 21.27 1.17 -9.31
CA ARG A 212 22.48 1.89 -9.75
C ARG A 212 23.67 0.94 -9.95
N VAL A 213 23.41 -0.28 -10.43
CA VAL A 213 24.45 -1.26 -10.78
C VAL A 213 24.56 -1.37 -12.31
N ALA A 214 25.74 -1.74 -12.79
CA ALA A 214 25.98 -2.09 -14.18
C ALA A 214 26.14 -3.63 -14.29
N PRO A 215 25.40 -4.32 -15.18
CA PRO A 215 24.38 -3.78 -16.08
C PRO A 215 23.14 -3.26 -15.34
N LYS A 216 22.45 -2.29 -15.94
CA LYS A 216 21.19 -1.76 -15.40
C LYS A 216 20.14 -2.86 -15.48
N VAL A 217 19.58 -3.22 -14.34
CA VAL A 217 18.47 -4.19 -14.24
C VAL A 217 17.25 -3.48 -13.67
N CYS A 218 16.11 -3.78 -14.25
CA CYS A 218 14.79 -3.35 -13.80
C CYS A 218 14.09 -4.52 -13.13
N HIS A 219 13.65 -4.33 -11.90
CA HIS A 219 12.83 -5.28 -11.16
C HIS A 219 11.37 -4.88 -11.25
N LEU A 220 10.51 -5.82 -11.63
CA LEU A 220 9.07 -5.63 -11.63
C LEU A 220 8.51 -5.99 -10.25
N VAL A 221 7.79 -5.05 -9.64
CA VAL A 221 7.08 -5.25 -8.37
C VAL A 221 5.59 -5.00 -8.62
N GLU A 222 4.74 -5.95 -8.25
CA GLU A 222 3.29 -5.84 -8.41
C GLU A 222 2.61 -5.83 -7.04
N CYS A 223 1.80 -4.82 -6.77
CA CYS A 223 1.05 -4.66 -5.53
C CYS A 223 -0.45 -4.61 -5.83
N SER A 224 -1.25 -5.46 -5.19
CA SER A 224 -2.70 -5.48 -5.39
C SER A 224 -3.42 -4.47 -4.49
N ILE A 225 -4.27 -3.63 -5.08
CA ILE A 225 -5.28 -2.83 -4.38
C ILE A 225 -6.60 -3.59 -4.39
N LYS A 226 -7.13 -3.84 -3.18
CA LYS A 226 -8.44 -4.46 -2.96
C LYS A 226 -9.56 -3.41 -3.13
N PRO A 227 -10.79 -3.80 -3.52
CA PRO A 227 -11.93 -2.88 -3.65
C PRO A 227 -12.19 -2.03 -2.40
N LEU A 228 -12.13 -2.66 -1.22
CA LEU A 228 -12.29 -1.98 0.07
C LEU A 228 -10.93 -1.84 0.78
N SER A 229 -9.92 -1.37 0.04
CA SER A 229 -8.54 -1.29 0.56
C SER A 229 -8.36 -0.35 1.74
N LEU A 230 -9.30 0.57 2.00
CA LEU A 230 -9.28 1.49 3.15
C LEU A 230 -9.96 0.92 4.40
N HIS A 231 -10.26 -0.37 4.43
CA HIS A 231 -10.81 -1.04 5.59
C HIS A 231 -9.73 -1.81 6.35
N ARG A 232 -9.95 -2.06 7.64
CA ARG A 232 -9.13 -2.96 8.46
C ARG A 232 -10.02 -3.90 9.25
N LEU A 233 -9.56 -5.11 9.48
CA LEU A 233 -10.26 -6.07 10.32
C LEU A 233 -10.24 -5.59 11.78
N VAL A 234 -11.40 -5.61 12.44
CA VAL A 234 -11.56 -5.27 13.86
C VAL A 234 -12.26 -6.41 14.61
N PRO A 235 -12.14 -6.49 15.94
CA PRO A 235 -12.87 -7.46 16.73
C PRO A 235 -14.38 -7.37 16.46
N PHE A 236 -15.01 -8.51 16.28
CA PHE A 236 -16.44 -8.57 16.01
C PHE A 236 -17.24 -8.17 17.26
N ASP A 237 -18.03 -7.09 17.15
CA ASP A 237 -18.98 -6.66 18.17
C ASP A 237 -20.40 -6.64 17.58
N GLN A 238 -21.25 -7.52 18.10
CA GLN A 238 -22.60 -7.72 17.59
C GLN A 238 -23.49 -6.48 17.77
N GLY A 239 -23.27 -5.69 18.84
CA GLY A 239 -24.08 -4.51 19.15
C GLY A 239 -23.56 -3.20 18.54
N ALA A 240 -22.40 -3.21 17.86
CA ALA A 240 -21.77 -2.00 17.34
C ALA A 240 -22.62 -1.30 16.26
N LEU A 241 -23.33 -2.08 15.45
CA LEU A 241 -24.15 -1.60 14.34
C LEU A 241 -25.62 -1.34 14.72
N ASP A 242 -26.04 -1.71 15.93
CA ASP A 242 -27.45 -1.59 16.35
C ASP A 242 -27.78 -0.20 16.92
N LYS A 243 -26.75 0.61 17.22
CA LYS A 243 -26.88 1.95 17.81
C LYS A 243 -27.00 3.07 16.77
N SER A 244 -26.92 2.75 15.49
CA SER A 244 -26.81 3.74 14.42
C SER A 244 -27.52 3.25 13.15
N PRO A 245 -27.97 4.18 12.29
CA PRO A 245 -28.65 3.82 11.06
C PRO A 245 -27.68 3.06 10.13
N VAL A 246 -28.11 1.90 9.62
CA VAL A 246 -27.30 1.01 8.79
C VAL A 246 -28.03 0.58 7.53
N GLY A 247 -27.27 0.38 6.45
CA GLY A 247 -27.73 -0.36 5.30
C GLY A 247 -27.51 -1.86 5.49
N THR A 248 -28.41 -2.69 4.97
CA THR A 248 -28.31 -4.14 4.96
C THR A 248 -28.44 -4.69 3.55
N LEU A 249 -27.42 -5.41 3.10
CA LEU A 249 -27.36 -6.14 1.84
C LEU A 249 -27.42 -7.65 2.12
N ARG A 250 -28.44 -8.34 1.60
CA ARG A 250 -28.56 -9.79 1.72
C ARG A 250 -28.40 -10.45 0.36
N MET A 251 -27.59 -11.49 0.32
CA MET A 251 -27.27 -12.26 -0.88
C MET A 251 -27.57 -13.73 -0.60
N SER A 252 -28.25 -14.39 -1.52
CA SER A 252 -28.56 -15.82 -1.44
C SER A 252 -28.24 -16.49 -2.76
N GLY A 253 -27.81 -17.75 -2.76
CA GLY A 253 -27.46 -18.42 -4.00
C GLY A 253 -26.85 -19.80 -3.83
N ALA A 254 -26.39 -20.37 -4.94
CA ALA A 254 -25.79 -21.70 -4.98
C ALA A 254 -24.26 -21.67 -4.77
N PHE A 255 -23.76 -20.76 -3.94
CA PHE A 255 -22.34 -20.65 -3.63
C PHE A 255 -21.97 -21.45 -2.38
N THR A 256 -20.76 -22.00 -2.37
CA THR A 256 -20.18 -22.66 -1.21
C THR A 256 -19.64 -21.63 -0.21
N LEU A 257 -19.48 -22.05 1.05
CA LEU A 257 -18.84 -21.23 2.08
C LEU A 257 -17.43 -20.77 1.66
N GLY A 258 -16.64 -21.67 1.04
CA GLY A 258 -15.31 -21.36 0.53
C GLY A 258 -15.30 -20.33 -0.61
N GLN A 259 -16.29 -20.36 -1.51
CA GLN A 259 -16.40 -19.35 -2.58
C GLN A 259 -16.70 -17.97 -2.01
N MET A 260 -17.68 -17.85 -1.10
CA MET A 260 -17.98 -16.57 -0.46
C MET A 260 -16.78 -16.05 0.34
N HIS A 261 -16.09 -16.92 1.07
CA HIS A 261 -14.88 -16.56 1.80
C HIS A 261 -13.77 -16.03 0.86
N ALA A 262 -13.56 -16.68 -0.29
CA ALA A 262 -12.60 -16.22 -1.29
C ALA A 262 -12.99 -14.84 -1.86
N TRP A 263 -14.27 -14.60 -2.15
CA TRP A 263 -14.75 -13.30 -2.62
C TRP A 263 -14.59 -12.20 -1.55
N VAL A 264 -14.89 -12.51 -0.28
CA VAL A 264 -14.68 -11.58 0.84
C VAL A 264 -13.18 -11.27 1.02
N GLY A 265 -12.29 -12.26 0.95
CA GLY A 265 -10.84 -12.04 0.99
C GLY A 265 -10.24 -11.38 -0.27
N ALA A 266 -10.95 -11.42 -1.39
CA ALA A 266 -10.62 -10.64 -2.57
C ALA A 266 -11.14 -9.19 -2.47
N CYS A 267 -12.21 -8.94 -1.71
CA CYS A 267 -12.83 -7.63 -1.53
C CYS A 267 -12.18 -6.80 -0.41
N PHE A 268 -11.90 -7.43 0.73
CA PHE A 268 -11.34 -6.79 1.93
C PHE A 268 -9.85 -7.15 2.13
N PRO A 269 -9.07 -6.25 2.73
CA PRO A 269 -7.74 -6.58 3.26
C PRO A 269 -7.84 -7.40 4.56
N ASP A 270 -6.72 -8.00 4.95
CA ASP A 270 -6.52 -8.69 6.24
C ASP A 270 -7.48 -9.85 6.56
N VAL A 271 -8.17 -10.39 5.55
CA VAL A 271 -8.94 -11.62 5.70
C VAL A 271 -7.99 -12.83 5.64
N PRO A 272 -7.98 -13.71 6.65
CA PRO A 272 -7.17 -14.92 6.62
C PRO A 272 -7.48 -15.76 5.38
N PRO A 273 -6.48 -16.31 4.67
CA PRO A 273 -6.73 -17.11 3.46
C PRO A 273 -7.31 -18.49 3.79
N LYS A 274 -7.17 -18.94 5.04
CA LYS A 274 -7.73 -20.20 5.52
C LYS A 274 -9.12 -19.92 6.06
N LEU A 275 -10.07 -20.73 5.60
CA LEU A 275 -11.43 -20.72 6.10
C LEU A 275 -11.43 -21.04 7.61
N PRO A 276 -12.09 -20.23 8.45
CA PRO A 276 -12.29 -20.55 9.86
C PRO A 276 -13.08 -21.86 10.04
N GLU A 277 -12.85 -22.54 11.16
CA GLU A 277 -13.63 -23.72 11.53
C GLU A 277 -15.07 -23.31 11.91
N GLY A 278 -16.06 -23.94 11.26
CA GLY A 278 -17.48 -23.70 11.50
C GLY A 278 -18.28 -23.46 10.22
N ASP A 279 -19.60 -23.50 10.34
CA ASP A 279 -20.54 -23.33 9.21
C ASP A 279 -20.86 -21.85 8.92
N THR A 280 -20.55 -20.97 9.87
CA THR A 280 -20.84 -19.53 9.81
C THR A 280 -19.58 -18.74 10.11
N VAL A 281 -19.24 -17.82 9.19
CA VAL A 281 -18.11 -16.91 9.35
C VAL A 281 -18.63 -15.50 9.58
N ARG A 282 -18.03 -14.79 10.54
CA ARG A 282 -18.37 -13.41 10.89
C ARG A 282 -17.11 -12.57 10.95
N TYR A 283 -17.11 -11.47 10.20
CA TYR A 283 -16.06 -10.46 10.23
C TYR A 283 -16.65 -9.08 10.41
N MET A 284 -15.87 -8.19 11.01
CA MET A 284 -16.19 -6.78 11.12
C MET A 284 -15.00 -5.96 10.66
N PHE A 285 -15.27 -4.95 9.86
CA PHE A 285 -14.26 -4.08 9.30
C PHE A 285 -14.57 -2.63 9.63
N GLU A 286 -13.53 -1.86 9.89
CA GLU A 286 -13.60 -0.42 10.12
C GLU A 286 -12.92 0.32 8.97
N SER A 287 -13.60 1.31 8.40
CA SER A 287 -13.00 2.24 7.44
C SER A 287 -11.98 3.13 8.16
N THR A 288 -10.73 3.12 7.69
CA THR A 288 -9.70 4.02 8.22
C THR A 288 -10.00 5.48 7.89
N HIS A 289 -10.77 5.74 6.83
CA HIS A 289 -11.13 7.08 6.41
C HIS A 289 -12.22 7.70 7.30
N LEU A 290 -13.39 7.07 7.45
CA LEU A 290 -14.54 7.65 8.17
C LEU A 290 -14.83 7.02 9.53
N LYS A 291 -14.12 5.95 9.90
CA LYS A 291 -14.40 5.15 11.11
C LYS A 291 -15.81 4.52 11.09
N THR A 292 -16.40 4.40 9.91
CA THR A 292 -17.62 3.63 9.68
C THR A 292 -17.33 2.14 9.75
N LEU A 293 -18.31 1.36 10.20
CA LEU A 293 -18.20 -0.09 10.33
C LEU A 293 -18.99 -0.79 9.23
N VAL A 294 -18.51 -1.97 8.85
CA VAL A 294 -19.24 -2.94 8.03
C VAL A 294 -19.01 -4.34 8.60
N SER A 295 -20.10 -5.08 8.79
CA SER A 295 -20.09 -6.49 9.16
C SER A 295 -20.35 -7.34 7.93
N ALA A 296 -19.69 -8.50 7.88
CA ALA A 296 -19.90 -9.55 6.92
C ALA A 296 -20.19 -10.85 7.66
N GLU A 297 -21.41 -11.35 7.54
CA GLU A 297 -21.83 -12.63 8.11
C GLU A 297 -22.28 -13.53 6.98
N TYR A 298 -21.68 -14.72 6.84
CA TYR A 298 -22.01 -15.60 5.74
C TYR A 298 -21.88 -17.07 6.11
N THR A 299 -22.73 -17.86 5.46
CA THR A 299 -22.85 -19.31 5.56
C THR A 299 -22.88 -19.90 4.14
N LYS A 300 -23.05 -21.22 4.04
CA LYS A 300 -23.27 -21.85 2.74
C LYS A 300 -24.57 -21.34 2.11
N GLY A 301 -24.46 -20.64 0.98
CA GLY A 301 -25.58 -20.18 0.18
C GLY A 301 -26.27 -18.90 0.66
N GLU A 302 -25.86 -18.33 1.79
CA GLU A 302 -26.39 -17.05 2.30
C GLU A 302 -25.27 -16.14 2.82
N ALA A 303 -25.40 -14.84 2.57
CA ALA A 303 -24.52 -13.82 3.09
C ALA A 303 -25.30 -12.54 3.41
N THR A 304 -24.97 -11.93 4.55
CA THR A 304 -25.53 -10.67 5.02
C THR A 304 -24.40 -9.70 5.31
N PHE A 305 -24.45 -8.54 4.67
CA PHE A 305 -23.55 -7.43 4.92
C PHE A 305 -24.36 -6.28 5.53
N ARG A 306 -23.92 -5.76 6.68
CA ARG A 306 -24.54 -4.58 7.31
C ARG A 306 -23.48 -3.51 7.51
N GLY A 307 -23.74 -2.25 7.18
CA GLY A 307 -22.77 -1.19 7.41
C GLY A 307 -23.34 0.22 7.41
N HIS A 308 -22.60 1.17 7.98
CA HIS A 308 -23.01 2.58 8.03
C HIS A 308 -22.90 3.27 6.67
N ASN A 309 -21.93 2.87 5.85
CA ASN A 309 -21.66 3.52 4.56
C ASN A 309 -22.28 2.73 3.40
N LEU A 310 -23.21 3.36 2.70
CA LEU A 310 -23.93 2.77 1.58
C LEU A 310 -23.02 2.48 0.37
N SER A 311 -22.01 3.30 0.13
CA SER A 311 -21.07 3.08 -0.97
C SER A 311 -20.24 1.81 -0.79
N VAL A 312 -19.95 1.45 0.47
CA VAL A 312 -19.29 0.18 0.79
C VAL A 312 -20.18 -0.99 0.41
N LEU A 313 -21.47 -0.94 0.74
CA LEU A 313 -22.43 -1.99 0.34
C LEU A 313 -22.61 -2.07 -1.18
N SER A 314 -22.62 -0.92 -1.87
CA SER A 314 -22.66 -0.87 -3.35
C SER A 314 -21.44 -1.55 -3.96
N THR A 315 -20.25 -1.26 -3.40
CA THR A 315 -18.98 -1.86 -3.82
C THR A 315 -18.99 -3.38 -3.61
N ILE A 316 -19.43 -3.86 -2.44
CA ILE A 316 -19.53 -5.31 -2.14
C ILE A 316 -20.48 -5.98 -3.13
N LYS A 317 -21.67 -5.39 -3.35
CA LYS A 317 -22.66 -5.92 -4.28
C LYS A 317 -22.07 -6.09 -5.67
N ASP A 318 -21.49 -5.04 -6.23
CA ASP A 318 -20.95 -5.05 -7.60
C ASP A 318 -19.78 -6.03 -7.73
N PHE A 319 -18.87 -6.02 -6.75
CA PHE A 319 -17.68 -6.88 -6.76
C PHE A 319 -18.06 -8.36 -6.65
N VAL A 320 -18.89 -8.72 -5.67
CA VAL A 320 -19.31 -10.12 -5.48
C VAL A 320 -20.16 -10.60 -6.65
N ALA A 321 -21.03 -9.76 -7.23
CA ALA A 321 -21.79 -10.13 -8.43
C ALA A 321 -20.88 -10.39 -9.64
N LYS A 322 -19.82 -9.58 -9.81
CA LYS A 322 -18.80 -9.77 -10.85
C LYS A 322 -18.03 -11.07 -10.65
N GLU A 323 -17.54 -11.33 -9.45
CA GLU A 323 -16.80 -12.55 -9.11
C GLU A 323 -17.67 -13.81 -9.22
N ALA A 324 -18.92 -13.74 -8.77
CA ALA A 324 -19.88 -14.83 -8.92
C ALA A 324 -20.16 -15.16 -10.40
N SER A 325 -20.31 -14.12 -11.24
CA SER A 325 -20.49 -14.29 -12.68
C SER A 325 -19.27 -14.94 -13.33
N ALA A 326 -18.05 -14.51 -12.95
CA ALA A 326 -16.80 -15.12 -13.42
C ALA A 326 -16.68 -16.59 -12.98
N ALA A 327 -17.12 -16.91 -11.76
CA ALA A 327 -17.16 -18.27 -11.22
C ALA A 327 -18.37 -19.11 -11.70
N LYS A 328 -19.24 -18.55 -12.55
CA LYS A 328 -20.51 -19.16 -13.00
C LYS A 328 -21.42 -19.61 -11.85
N ALA A 329 -21.34 -18.92 -10.70
CA ALA A 329 -22.19 -19.17 -9.54
C ALA A 329 -23.44 -18.28 -9.60
N LYS A 330 -24.62 -18.85 -9.34
CA LYS A 330 -25.86 -18.09 -9.24
C LYS A 330 -25.94 -17.39 -7.89
N VAL A 331 -26.07 -16.07 -7.91
CA VAL A 331 -26.22 -15.22 -6.73
C VAL A 331 -27.38 -14.26 -6.96
N ASP A 332 -28.39 -14.36 -6.10
CA ASP A 332 -29.51 -13.46 -6.03
C ASP A 332 -29.27 -12.43 -4.93
N VAL A 333 -29.29 -11.15 -5.33
CA VAL A 333 -29.16 -10.02 -4.40
C VAL A 333 -30.55 -9.55 -4.02
N LYS A 334 -30.94 -9.72 -2.75
CA LYS A 334 -32.20 -9.18 -2.24
C LYS A 334 -32.14 -7.66 -2.23
N SER A 335 -33.28 -7.00 -2.40
CA SER A 335 -33.39 -5.55 -2.32
C SER A 335 -32.77 -5.06 -1.00
N PRO A 336 -31.74 -4.21 -1.05
CA PRO A 336 -31.08 -3.76 0.15
C PRO A 336 -32.03 -2.89 0.97
N SER A 337 -32.03 -3.12 2.28
CA SER A 337 -32.76 -2.29 3.24
C SER A 337 -31.83 -1.16 3.65
N ILE A 338 -32.19 0.08 3.30
CA ILE A 338 -31.37 1.27 3.56
C ILE A 338 -32.18 2.16 4.48
N ASP A 339 -31.61 2.46 5.64
CA ASP A 339 -32.11 3.52 6.51
C ASP A 339 -31.74 4.87 5.90
N ASP A 340 -32.73 5.74 5.66
CA ASP A 340 -32.51 7.10 5.14
C ASP A 340 -31.57 7.92 6.05
N GLY A 341 -31.55 7.61 7.36
CA GLY A 341 -30.63 8.22 8.32
C GLY A 341 -29.16 7.84 8.10
N ALA A 342 -28.86 6.73 7.40
CA ALA A 342 -27.48 6.26 7.21
C ALA A 342 -26.69 7.20 6.29
N VAL A 343 -27.34 7.73 5.26
CA VAL A 343 -26.72 8.71 4.35
C VAL A 343 -26.42 10.00 5.11
N LEU A 344 -27.38 10.51 5.88
CA LEU A 344 -27.19 11.72 6.67
C LEU A 344 -26.08 11.56 7.70
N HIS A 345 -26.00 10.40 8.35
CA HIS A 345 -24.92 10.07 9.28
C HIS A 345 -23.54 10.14 8.61
N VAL A 346 -23.37 9.55 7.42
CA VAL A 346 -22.11 9.64 6.66
C VAL A 346 -21.78 11.08 6.26
N LEU A 347 -22.77 11.86 5.83
CA LEU A 347 -22.59 13.27 5.52
C LEU A 347 -22.12 14.07 6.74
N GLN A 348 -22.67 13.80 7.93
CA GLN A 348 -22.25 14.42 9.19
C GLN A 348 -20.80 14.09 9.56
N LEU A 349 -20.32 12.88 9.23
CA LEU A 349 -18.92 12.50 9.43
C LEU A 349 -17.97 13.19 8.43
N LEU A 350 -18.43 13.43 7.20
CA LEU A 350 -17.66 14.11 6.15
C LEU A 350 -17.58 15.63 6.38
N HIS A 351 -18.64 16.23 6.91
CA HIS A 351 -18.79 17.67 7.12
C HIS A 351 -17.60 18.35 7.82
N PRO A 352 -17.21 17.98 9.05
CA PRO A 352 -16.12 18.67 9.76
C PRO A 352 -14.76 18.50 9.07
N LYS A 353 -14.56 17.40 8.34
CA LYS A 353 -13.32 17.16 7.58
C LYS A 353 -13.24 18.08 6.37
N LEU A 354 -14.35 18.20 5.63
CA LEU A 354 -14.43 19.05 4.46
C LEU A 354 -14.31 20.53 4.85
N GLU A 355 -14.99 20.96 5.91
CA GLU A 355 -14.89 22.33 6.45
C GLU A 355 -13.45 22.71 6.79
N LYS A 356 -12.73 21.83 7.50
CA LYS A 356 -11.33 22.06 7.87
C LYS A 356 -10.44 22.23 6.64
N LEU A 357 -10.61 21.40 5.62
CA LEU A 357 -9.82 21.46 4.38
C LEU A 357 -10.12 22.73 3.58
N LEU A 358 -11.40 23.13 3.49
CA LEU A 358 -11.80 24.33 2.75
C LEU A 358 -11.37 25.61 3.46
N LYS A 359 -11.45 25.66 4.80
CA LYS A 359 -10.91 26.77 5.59
C LYS A 359 -9.41 26.94 5.39
N LEU A 360 -8.66 25.84 5.32
CA LEU A 360 -7.23 25.88 5.04
C LEU A 360 -6.95 26.41 3.62
N ALA A 361 -7.73 25.99 2.63
CA ALA A 361 -7.63 26.50 1.26
C ALA A 361 -7.97 28.00 1.16
N GLU A 362 -8.96 28.46 1.93
CA GLU A 362 -9.29 29.88 2.02
C GLU A 362 -8.16 30.69 2.67
N GLN A 363 -7.59 30.21 3.78
CA GLN A 363 -6.44 30.86 4.42
C GLN A 363 -5.26 30.98 3.46
N ALA A 364 -4.93 29.92 2.73
CA ALA A 364 -3.83 29.89 1.78
C ALA A 364 -3.97 30.92 0.65
N ARG A 365 -5.19 31.24 0.21
CA ARG A 365 -5.45 32.28 -0.81
C ARG A 365 -4.98 33.67 -0.41
N PHE A 366 -5.01 33.98 0.89
CA PHE A 366 -4.65 35.30 1.40
C PHE A 366 -3.23 35.37 1.96
N VAL A 367 -2.51 34.24 2.09
CA VAL A 367 -1.16 34.23 2.68
C VAL A 367 -0.21 35.16 1.92
N ASP A 368 -0.18 35.08 0.59
CA ASP A 368 0.73 35.90 -0.23
C ASP A 368 0.38 37.38 -0.14
N ALA A 369 -0.91 37.72 -0.29
CA ALA A 369 -1.38 39.09 -0.20
C ALA A 369 -1.12 39.71 1.18
N LEU A 370 -1.41 38.99 2.27
CA LEU A 370 -1.16 39.46 3.63
C LEU A 370 0.34 39.53 3.93
N GLY A 371 1.14 38.60 3.39
CA GLY A 371 2.60 38.62 3.47
C GLY A 371 3.18 39.88 2.81
N GLU A 372 2.73 40.22 1.62
CA GLU A 372 3.15 41.44 0.91
C GLU A 372 2.79 42.71 1.68
N ILE A 373 1.56 42.82 2.20
CA ILE A 373 1.14 43.99 2.99
C ILE A 373 1.97 44.09 4.28
N SER A 374 2.22 42.97 4.97
CA SER A 374 3.05 42.97 6.18
C SER A 374 4.49 43.40 5.92
N ALA A 375 5.05 43.04 4.76
CA ALA A 375 6.40 43.45 4.35
C ALA A 375 6.47 44.94 3.99
N GLN A 376 5.39 45.51 3.45
CA GLN A 376 5.30 46.94 3.12
C GLN A 376 5.14 47.82 4.37
N GLU A 377 4.29 47.42 5.31
CA GLU A 377 4.02 48.22 6.52
C GLU A 377 5.00 47.96 7.67
N GLY A 378 5.76 46.86 7.63
CA GLY A 378 6.74 46.50 8.66
C GLY A 378 6.11 46.08 10.00
N SER A 379 4.80 45.89 10.06
CA SER A 379 4.05 45.47 11.24
C SER A 379 2.81 44.67 10.84
N VAL A 380 2.31 43.80 11.72
CA VAL A 380 1.04 43.07 11.56
C VAL A 380 -0.03 43.55 12.55
N ALA A 381 0.25 44.58 13.33
CA ALA A 381 -0.64 45.08 14.39
C ALA A 381 -1.96 45.68 13.87
N PHE A 382 -2.00 46.11 12.60
CA PHE A 382 -3.21 46.63 11.97
C PHE A 382 -4.19 45.51 11.54
N LEU A 383 -3.70 44.27 11.40
CA LEU A 383 -4.52 43.13 11.00
C LEU A 383 -5.35 42.60 12.17
N PRO A 384 -6.55 42.03 11.92
CA PRO A 384 -7.27 41.21 12.89
C PRO A 384 -6.45 40.00 13.36
N PRO A 385 -6.65 39.50 14.60
CA PRO A 385 -5.88 38.40 15.16
C PRO A 385 -5.90 37.12 14.30
N ASP A 386 -7.03 36.82 13.65
CA ASP A 386 -7.15 35.69 12.73
C ASP A 386 -6.21 35.81 11.54
N MET A 387 -6.10 37.01 10.94
CA MET A 387 -5.21 37.28 9.80
C MET A 387 -3.73 37.36 10.22
N ARG A 388 -3.44 37.85 11.43
CA ARG A 388 -2.08 37.79 12.00
C ARG A 388 -1.59 36.35 12.09
N SER A 389 -2.45 35.46 12.59
CA SER A 389 -2.10 34.04 12.70
C SER A 389 -1.83 33.37 11.34
N VAL A 390 -2.45 33.88 10.27
CA VAL A 390 -2.22 33.43 8.89
C VAL A 390 -0.87 33.90 8.35
N VAL A 391 -0.47 35.15 8.65
CA VAL A 391 0.85 35.68 8.27
C VAL A 391 1.96 34.96 9.03
N GLU A 392 1.81 34.79 10.34
CA GLU A 392 2.78 34.11 11.20
C GLU A 392 3.01 32.64 10.78
N LYS A 393 1.95 31.96 10.32
CA LYS A 393 1.99 30.55 9.91
C LYS A 393 1.98 30.37 8.39
N GLY A 394 2.35 31.41 7.63
CA GLY A 394 2.16 31.43 6.18
C GLY A 394 2.81 30.26 5.44
N GLU A 395 4.06 29.93 5.79
CA GLU A 395 4.79 28.81 5.16
C GLU A 395 4.17 27.45 5.50
N ASP A 396 3.78 27.22 6.76
CA ASP A 396 3.10 26.00 7.18
C ASP A 396 1.73 25.84 6.48
N ILE A 397 0.97 26.94 6.37
CA ILE A 397 -0.32 26.95 5.67
C ILE A 397 -0.14 26.61 4.20
N LYS A 398 0.87 27.16 3.52
CA LYS A 398 1.19 26.84 2.12
C LYS A 398 1.56 25.37 1.94
N GLN A 399 2.41 24.83 2.83
CA GLN A 399 2.79 23.43 2.78
C GLN A 399 1.59 22.51 2.95
N HIS A 400 0.78 22.74 4.00
CA HIS A 400 -0.44 21.97 4.24
C HIS A 400 -1.49 22.17 3.15
N HIS A 401 -1.56 23.35 2.52
CA HIS A 401 -2.50 23.61 1.44
C HIS A 401 -2.22 22.74 0.20
N ARG A 402 -0.94 22.63 -0.22
CA ARG A 402 -0.56 21.76 -1.35
C ARG A 402 -0.98 20.30 -1.12
N GLU A 403 -0.89 19.82 0.12
CA GLU A 403 -1.39 18.50 0.49
C GLU A 403 -2.93 18.46 0.50
N SER A 404 -3.57 19.53 0.98
CA SER A 404 -5.03 19.64 1.12
C SER A 404 -5.78 19.57 -0.20
N GLU A 405 -5.24 20.09 -1.30
CA GLU A 405 -5.91 20.07 -2.62
C GLU A 405 -6.23 18.63 -3.07
N LYS A 406 -5.27 17.72 -2.89
CA LYS A 406 -5.45 16.29 -3.20
C LYS A 406 -6.53 15.67 -2.30
N HIS A 407 -6.59 16.07 -1.03
CA HIS A 407 -7.59 15.60 -0.08
C HIS A 407 -8.98 16.18 -0.36
N ILE A 408 -9.11 17.44 -0.80
CA ILE A 408 -10.39 18.03 -1.23
C ILE A 408 -10.92 17.27 -2.44
N ALA A 409 -10.08 17.03 -3.45
CA ALA A 409 -10.45 16.25 -4.62
C ALA A 409 -10.85 14.80 -4.27
N PHE A 410 -10.23 14.21 -3.25
CA PHE A 410 -10.64 12.91 -2.72
C PHE A 410 -12.01 12.97 -2.03
N MET A 411 -12.24 13.96 -1.15
CA MET A 411 -13.53 14.15 -0.46
C MET A 411 -14.67 14.40 -1.45
N GLN A 412 -14.43 15.18 -2.51
CA GLN A 412 -15.38 15.37 -3.60
C GLN A 412 -15.76 14.04 -4.25
N ARG A 413 -14.77 13.21 -4.61
CA ARG A 413 -15.02 11.87 -5.18
C ARG A 413 -15.84 10.98 -4.24
N VAL A 414 -15.56 11.01 -2.93
CA VAL A 414 -16.34 10.24 -1.93
C VAL A 414 -17.80 10.71 -1.89
N LEU A 415 -18.05 12.03 -1.93
CA LEU A 415 -19.41 12.58 -1.96
C LEU A 415 -20.14 12.25 -3.27
N GLU A 416 -19.46 12.36 -4.41
CA GLU A 416 -20.02 11.99 -5.71
C GLU A 416 -20.42 10.52 -5.74
N GLN A 417 -19.56 9.64 -5.22
CA GLN A 417 -19.83 8.21 -5.14
C GLN A 417 -21.02 7.90 -4.22
N LEU A 418 -21.05 8.51 -3.03
CA LEU A 418 -22.18 8.35 -2.09
C LEU A 418 -23.50 8.81 -2.71
N PHE A 419 -23.49 9.92 -3.46
CA PHE A 419 -24.64 10.42 -4.18
C PHE A 419 -25.13 9.41 -5.22
N VAL A 420 -24.23 8.93 -6.09
CA VAL A 420 -24.58 7.95 -7.12
C VAL A 420 -25.12 6.66 -6.50
N ASP A 421 -24.48 6.14 -5.46
CA ASP A 421 -24.87 4.87 -4.84
C ASP A 421 -26.24 4.96 -4.16
N ARG A 422 -26.54 6.08 -3.49
CA ARG A 422 -27.85 6.32 -2.88
C ARG A 422 -28.99 6.15 -3.88
N PHE A 423 -28.89 6.79 -5.04
CA PHE A 423 -29.93 6.71 -6.07
C PHE A 423 -29.88 5.40 -6.84
N LYS A 424 -28.69 4.80 -7.01
CA LYS A 424 -28.52 3.48 -7.64
C LYS A 424 -29.33 2.41 -6.91
N PHE A 425 -29.37 2.42 -5.58
CA PHE A 425 -30.19 1.49 -4.81
C PHE A 425 -31.70 1.77 -4.90
N LYS A 426 -32.10 3.00 -5.18
CA LYS A 426 -33.49 3.37 -5.54
C LYS A 426 -33.83 3.06 -7.01
N GLY A 427 -32.89 2.53 -7.79
CA GLY A 427 -33.07 2.25 -9.22
C GLY A 427 -33.00 3.49 -10.13
N VAL A 428 -32.51 4.62 -9.63
CA VAL A 428 -32.44 5.90 -10.37
C VAL A 428 -31.00 6.21 -10.77
N ASN A 429 -30.78 6.56 -12.04
CA ASN A 429 -29.46 6.99 -12.52
C ASN A 429 -29.30 8.51 -12.45
N VAL A 430 -28.41 8.98 -11.57
CA VAL A 430 -28.17 10.40 -11.31
C VAL A 430 -26.79 10.89 -11.77
N LYS A 431 -26.07 10.13 -12.60
CA LYS A 431 -24.71 10.50 -13.05
C LYS A 431 -24.64 11.87 -13.73
N HIS A 432 -25.70 12.30 -14.40
CA HIS A 432 -25.79 13.62 -15.03
C HIS A 432 -25.83 14.79 -14.02
N ARG A 433 -26.19 14.52 -12.76
CA ARG A 433 -26.30 15.52 -11.67
C ARG A 433 -25.04 15.63 -10.81
N ILE A 434 -23.98 14.90 -11.14
CA ILE A 434 -22.70 14.94 -10.41
C ILE A 434 -22.13 16.37 -10.37
N GLY A 435 -22.36 17.18 -11.43
CA GLY A 435 -21.96 18.59 -11.45
C GLY A 435 -22.58 19.44 -10.34
N GLU A 436 -23.79 19.09 -9.87
CA GLU A 436 -24.45 19.79 -8.75
C GLU A 436 -23.68 19.56 -7.44
N VAL A 437 -23.17 18.34 -7.22
CA VAL A 437 -22.35 18.01 -6.04
C VAL A 437 -21.06 18.83 -6.04
N LYS A 438 -20.38 18.91 -7.20
CA LYS A 438 -19.15 19.71 -7.35
C LYS A 438 -19.38 21.17 -7.00
N ALA A 439 -20.43 21.78 -7.57
CA ALA A 439 -20.77 23.18 -7.31
C ALA A 439 -21.11 23.45 -5.84
N LEU A 440 -21.76 22.51 -5.15
CA LEU A 440 -22.06 22.62 -3.71
C LEU A 440 -20.83 22.47 -2.81
N VAL A 441 -19.85 21.67 -3.22
CA VAL A 441 -18.57 21.57 -2.49
C VAL A 441 -17.74 22.84 -2.66
N GLU A 442 -17.68 23.40 -3.89
CA GLU A 442 -16.95 24.66 -4.15
C GLU A 442 -17.49 25.85 -3.37
N LYS A 443 -18.81 25.98 -3.28
CA LYS A 443 -19.49 27.05 -2.51
C LYS A 443 -19.69 26.70 -1.03
N TYR A 444 -19.36 25.47 -0.66
CA TYR A 444 -19.63 24.84 0.64
C TYR A 444 -20.97 25.22 1.28
N SER A 445 -22.04 24.54 0.86
CA SER A 445 -23.35 24.67 1.51
C SER A 445 -23.77 23.34 2.15
N TRP A 446 -23.66 23.24 3.47
CA TRP A 446 -24.12 22.06 4.21
C TRP A 446 -25.61 21.80 4.02
N ALA A 447 -26.45 22.84 4.15
CA ALA A 447 -27.88 22.73 3.93
C ALA A 447 -28.20 22.30 2.48
N GLY A 448 -27.46 22.83 1.51
CA GLY A 448 -27.58 22.43 0.09
C GLY A 448 -27.22 20.96 -0.14
N LEU A 449 -26.13 20.48 0.47
CA LEU A 449 -25.72 19.07 0.41
C LEU A 449 -26.78 18.15 1.04
N CYS A 450 -27.27 18.48 2.24
CA CYS A 450 -28.33 17.69 2.89
C CYS A 450 -29.60 17.65 2.05
N SER A 451 -30.02 18.78 1.48
CA SER A 451 -31.20 18.86 0.61
C SER A 451 -31.02 18.00 -0.65
N LEU A 452 -29.87 18.12 -1.32
CA LEU A 452 -29.56 17.34 -2.52
C LEU A 452 -29.60 15.82 -2.26
N PHE A 453 -29.10 15.41 -1.09
CA PHE A 453 -29.11 14.02 -0.63
C PHE A 453 -30.40 13.64 0.12
N SER A 454 -31.44 14.48 0.17
CA SER A 454 -32.75 14.11 0.72
C SER A 454 -33.74 13.74 -0.38
N VAL A 455 -33.62 14.33 -1.57
CA VAL A 455 -34.47 14.08 -2.75
C VAL A 455 -34.49 12.62 -3.19
#